data_AF-A0AAQ0LZI6-F1
#
_entry.id   AF-A0AAQ0LZI6-F1
#
_cell.length_a   1.000
_cell.length_b   1.000
_cell.length_c   1.000
_cell.angle_alpha   90.00
_cell.angle_beta   90.00
_cell.angle_gamma   90.00
#
_symmetry.space_group_name_H-M   'P 1'
#
loop_
_entity.id
_entity.type
_entity.pdbx_description
1 polymer ?
#
loop_
_entity_poly.entity_id
_entity_poly.type
_entity_poly.pdbx_seq_one_letter_code
_entity_poly.pdbx_strand_id
1 'polypeptide(L)'
;MKYRLINGLKDGLFVFIGVVLVVIFLNYTGFNFGHNRIWSGLGNLELINIFEDKELNGLLVLSVVLGAIAFSIGFYSNSNDKKSKDFTRE
;
A
#
# COMPACT_ATOMS: atom_id res chain seq x y z
N MET A 1 11.65 2.47 -19.83
CA MET A 1 10.38 2.69 -19.10
C MET A 1 9.80 1.38 -18.55
N LYS A 2 9.78 0.28 -19.32
CA LYS A 2 9.29 -1.05 -18.86
C LYS A 2 9.85 -1.52 -17.51
N TYR A 3 11.17 -1.48 -17.33
CA TYR A 3 11.84 -1.89 -16.07
C TYR A 3 11.48 -0.98 -14.88
N ARG A 4 11.16 0.31 -15.12
CA ARG A 4 10.73 1.25 -14.07
C ARG A 4 9.31 0.94 -13.61
N LEU A 5 8.42 0.64 -14.55
CA LEU A 5 7.05 0.20 -14.26
C LEU A 5 7.04 -1.13 -13.49
N ILE A 6 7.88 -2.09 -13.90
CA ILE A 6 7.96 -3.41 -13.25
C ILE A 6 8.49 -3.30 -11.82
N ASN A 7 9.53 -2.49 -11.56
CA ASN A 7 10.04 -2.31 -10.21
C ASN A 7 9.05 -1.56 -9.30
N GLY A 8 8.45 -0.47 -9.77
CA GLY A 8 7.43 0.24 -9.00
C GLY A 8 6.22 -0.64 -8.72
N LEU A 9 5.79 -1.44 -9.70
CA LEU A 9 4.69 -2.40 -9.53
C LEU A 9 5.04 -3.47 -8.51
N LYS A 10 6.27 -4.02 -8.55
CA LYS A 10 6.75 -5.00 -7.58
C LYS A 10 6.71 -4.46 -6.15
N ASP A 11 7.20 -3.24 -5.93
CA ASP A 11 7.22 -2.63 -4.60
C ASP A 11 5.79 -2.33 -4.12
N GLY A 12 4.91 -1.81 -4.98
CA GLY A 12 3.50 -1.59 -4.65
C GLY A 12 2.75 -2.89 -4.32
N LEU A 13 2.97 -3.96 -5.10
CA LEU A 13 2.37 -5.28 -4.84
C LEU A 13 2.85 -5.89 -3.54
N PHE A 14 4.13 -5.71 -3.20
CA PHE A 14 4.68 -6.21 -1.94
C PHE A 14 3.99 -5.56 -0.72
N VAL A 15 3.81 -4.24 -0.75
CA VAL A 15 3.08 -3.51 0.30
C VAL A 15 1.62 -3.95 0.36
N PHE A 16 0.96 -4.08 -0.79
CA PHE A 16 -0.45 -4.51 -0.85
C PHE A 16 -0.65 -5.91 -0.26
N ILE A 17 0.16 -6.88 -0.66
CA ILE A 17 0.10 -8.27 -0.14
C ILE A 17 0.34 -8.30 1.37
N GLY A 18 1.31 -7.53 1.86
CA GLY A 18 1.58 -7.45 3.29
C GLY A 18 0.35 -6.97 4.09
N VAL A 19 -0.32 -5.93 3.61
CA VAL A 19 -1.51 -5.41 4.28
C VAL A 19 -2.70 -6.35 4.15
N VAL A 20 -2.91 -6.99 3.00
CA VAL A 20 -3.98 -7.99 2.83
C VAL A 20 -3.82 -9.14 3.83
N LEU A 21 -2.61 -9.66 4.01
CA LEU A 21 -2.33 -10.70 5.02
C LEU A 21 -2.65 -10.22 6.44
N VAL A 22 -2.27 -8.99 6.77
CA VAL A 22 -2.60 -8.37 8.07
C VAL A 22 -4.11 -8.28 8.24
N VAL A 23 -4.85 -7.79 7.26
CA VAL A 23 -6.32 -7.66 7.33
C VAL A 23 -6.99 -9.03 7.49
N ILE A 24 -6.55 -10.05 6.75
CA ILE A 24 -7.06 -11.42 6.91
C ILE A 24 -6.78 -11.93 8.33
N PHE A 25 -5.57 -11.69 8.85
CA PHE A 25 -5.21 -12.09 10.21
C PHE A 25 -6.08 -11.39 11.26
N LEU A 26 -6.33 -10.08 11.11
CA LEU A 26 -7.19 -9.33 12.03
C LEU A 26 -8.65 -9.78 11.96
N ASN A 27 -9.14 -10.06 10.76
CA ASN A 27 -10.47 -10.65 10.57
C ASN A 27 -10.57 -12.02 11.26
N TYR A 28 -9.56 -12.88 11.10
CA TYR A 28 -9.52 -14.22 11.71
C TYR A 28 -9.45 -14.17 13.24
N THR A 29 -8.68 -13.23 13.79
CA THR A 29 -8.57 -13.03 15.24
C THR A 29 -9.80 -12.35 15.85
N GLY A 30 -10.77 -11.94 15.03
CA GLY A 30 -11.94 -11.18 15.48
C GLY A 30 -11.54 -9.84 16.10
N PHE A 31 -10.42 -9.25 15.66
CA PHE A 31 -9.91 -8.01 16.19
C PHE A 31 -10.88 -6.88 15.86
N ASN A 32 -11.66 -6.49 16.86
CA ASN A 32 -12.59 -5.37 16.76
C ASN A 32 -11.79 -4.08 16.98
N PHE A 33 -11.73 -3.23 15.96
CA PHE A 33 -11.00 -1.97 16.05
C PHE A 33 -11.67 -0.96 17.01
N GLY A 34 -12.87 -1.27 17.51
CA GLY A 34 -13.74 -0.36 18.24
C GLY A 34 -14.22 0.74 17.30
N HIS A 35 -15.32 1.44 17.59
CA HIS A 35 -15.90 2.44 16.70
C HIS A 35 -14.92 3.57 16.35
N ASN A 36 -14.07 3.35 15.34
CA ASN A 36 -12.88 4.14 15.10
C ASN A 36 -13.17 5.01 13.89
N ARG A 37 -13.46 6.28 14.15
CA ARG A 37 -13.98 7.22 13.15
C ARG A 37 -13.08 7.36 11.92
N ILE A 38 -11.78 7.14 12.07
CA ILE A 38 -10.81 7.19 10.96
C ILE A 38 -10.98 5.96 10.05
N TRP A 39 -10.88 4.75 10.61
CA TRP A 39 -10.99 3.50 9.84
C TRP A 39 -12.39 3.31 9.26
N SER A 40 -13.43 3.58 10.06
CA SER A 40 -14.81 3.55 9.60
C SER A 40 -15.08 4.61 8.53
N GLY A 41 -14.49 5.80 8.67
CA GLY A 41 -14.52 6.84 7.65
C GLY A 41 -13.89 6.40 6.34
N LEU A 42 -12.70 5.75 6.40
CA LEU A 42 -12.02 5.20 5.22
C LEU A 42 -12.81 4.06 4.56
N GLY A 43 -13.42 3.17 5.35
CA GLY A 43 -14.25 2.09 4.83
C GLY A 43 -15.57 2.58 4.23
N ASN A 44 -16.09 3.71 4.71
CA ASN A 44 -17.28 4.34 4.17
C ASN A 44 -17.04 5.04 2.82
N LEU A 45 -15.81 5.09 2.32
CA LEU A 45 -15.55 5.44 0.92
C LEU A 45 -16.00 4.31 -0.03
N GLU A 46 -16.28 3.10 0.49
CA GLU A 46 -16.76 1.92 -0.25
C GLU A 46 -15.90 1.55 -1.47
N LEU A 47 -14.66 2.02 -1.51
CA LEU A 47 -13.70 1.70 -2.57
C LEU A 47 -13.39 0.19 -2.61
N ILE A 48 -13.34 -0.45 -1.45
CA ILE A 48 -13.23 -1.89 -1.28
C ILE A 48 -14.13 -2.30 -0.10
N ASN A 49 -15.12 -3.14 -0.36
CA ASN A 49 -16.09 -3.61 0.64
C ASN A 49 -16.15 -5.15 0.59
N ILE A 50 -15.18 -5.80 1.23
CA ILE A 50 -15.03 -7.27 1.23
C ILE A 50 -15.44 -7.85 2.58
N PHE A 51 -15.31 -7.06 3.65
CA PHE A 51 -15.67 -7.44 5.02
C PHE A 51 -16.95 -6.73 5.46
N GLU A 52 -17.74 -7.33 6.36
CA GLU A 52 -18.89 -6.64 6.97
C GLU A 52 -18.44 -5.45 7.84
N ASP A 53 -17.24 -5.54 8.41
CA ASP A 53 -16.67 -4.50 9.24
C ASP A 53 -16.07 -3.37 8.38
N LYS A 54 -16.66 -2.18 8.51
CA LYS A 54 -16.21 -0.96 7.81
C LYS A 54 -14.78 -0.58 8.17
N GLU A 55 -14.28 -0.91 9.35
CA GLU A 55 -12.93 -0.55 9.78
C GLU A 55 -11.87 -1.42 9.10
N LEU A 56 -12.16 -2.72 8.95
CA LEU A 56 -11.34 -3.66 8.17
C LEU A 56 -11.30 -3.25 6.69
N ASN A 57 -12.44 -2.87 6.12
CA ASN A 57 -12.50 -2.30 4.78
C ASN A 57 -11.68 -1.02 4.67
N GLY A 58 -11.74 -0.15 5.68
CA GLY A 58 -10.92 1.06 5.75
C GLY A 58 -9.42 0.77 5.71
N LEU A 59 -8.99 -0.34 6.32
CA LEU A 59 -7.60 -0.78 6.28
C LEU A 59 -7.18 -1.27 4.89
N LEU A 60 -8.08 -1.95 4.17
CA LEU A 60 -7.87 -2.31 2.76
C LEU A 60 -7.79 -1.07 1.88
N VAL A 61 -8.70 -0.11 2.06
CA VAL A 61 -8.68 1.15 1.31
C VAL A 61 -7.36 1.89 1.56
N LEU A 62 -6.89 1.94 2.82
CA LEU A 62 -5.60 2.51 3.16
C LEU A 62 -4.46 1.79 2.43
N SER A 63 -4.51 0.46 2.31
CA SER A 63 -3.50 -0.33 1.59
C SER A 63 -3.38 0.05 0.11
N VAL A 64 -4.51 0.36 -0.54
CA VAL A 64 -4.54 0.79 -1.93
C VAL A 64 -3.89 2.17 -2.08
N VAL A 65 -4.22 3.09 -1.16
CA VAL A 65 -3.63 4.43 -1.15
C VAL A 65 -2.12 4.35 -0.92
N LEU A 66 -1.66 3.59 0.08
CA LEU A 66 -0.23 3.38 0.33
C LEU A 66 0.47 2.68 -0.84
N GLY A 67 -0.16 1.67 -1.44
CA GLY A 67 0.36 0.99 -2.63
C GLY A 67 0.54 1.95 -3.81
N ALA A 68 -0.43 2.85 -4.04
CA ALA A 68 -0.37 3.88 -5.07
C ALA A 68 0.74 4.91 -4.80
N ILE A 69 0.93 5.32 -3.54
CA ILE A 69 2.01 6.23 -3.14
C ILE A 69 3.37 5.53 -3.32
N ALA A 70 3.53 4.31 -2.84
CA ALA A 70 4.76 3.54 -2.98
C ALA A 70 5.11 3.30 -4.46
N PHE A 71 4.12 2.98 -5.29
CA PHE A 71 4.27 2.88 -6.73
C PHE A 71 4.76 4.19 -7.35
N SER A 72 4.15 5.32 -6.96
CA SER A 72 4.53 6.65 -7.43
C SER A 72 5.96 7.01 -7.02
N ILE A 73 6.34 6.75 -5.76
CA ILE A 73 7.71 6.96 -5.28
C ILE A 73 8.68 6.07 -6.03
N GLY A 74 8.42 4.77 -6.21
CA GLY A 74 9.28 3.87 -6.97
C GLY A 74 9.44 4.31 -8.44
N PHE A 75 8.39 4.90 -9.02
CA PHE A 75 8.41 5.43 -10.37
C PHE A 75 9.29 6.71 -10.48
N TYR A 76 9.15 7.64 -9.54
CA TYR A 76 9.90 8.89 -9.49
C TYR A 76 11.34 8.74 -8.96
N SER A 77 11.57 7.97 -7.89
CA SER A 77 12.87 7.83 -7.21
C SER A 77 13.98 7.35 -8.15
N ASN A 78 13.69 6.46 -9.10
CA ASN A 78 14.68 5.99 -10.07
C ASN A 78 15.08 7.03 -11.15
N SER A 79 14.58 8.28 -11.09
CA SER A 79 15.16 9.40 -11.85
C SER A 79 16.40 10.00 -11.18
N ASN A 80 16.56 9.83 -9.86
CA ASN A 80 17.62 10.48 -9.10
C ASN A 80 18.82 9.55 -8.83
N ASP A 81 18.65 8.24 -8.93
CA ASP A 81 19.72 7.25 -8.68
C ASP A 81 20.74 7.10 -9.82
N LYS A 82 20.49 7.72 -10.99
CA LYS A 82 21.46 7.69 -12.11
C LYS A 82 22.60 8.72 -11.98
N LYS A 83 22.65 9.51 -10.91
CA LYS A 83 23.71 10.53 -10.73
C LYS A 83 24.72 10.23 -9.61
N SER A 84 24.68 9.03 -9.01
CA SER A 84 25.57 8.69 -7.87
C SER A 84 26.42 7.43 -8.09
N LYS A 85 26.60 6.98 -9.34
CA LYS A 85 27.53 5.88 -9.67
C LYS A 85 28.70 6.26 -10.57
N ASP A 86 28.84 7.55 -10.90
CA ASP A 86 29.93 8.04 -11.77
C ASP A 86 31.07 8.72 -11.00
N PHE A 87 30.92 8.96 -9.69
CA PHE A 87 31.91 9.72 -8.89
C PHE A 87 32.87 8.83 -8.08
N THR A 88 33.06 7.56 -8.44
CA THR A 88 33.98 6.64 -7.74
C THR A 88 34.86 5.86 -8.72
N ARG A 89 35.24 6.52 -9.82
CA ARG A 89 36.28 6.06 -10.75
C ARG A 89 37.05 7.25 -11.30
N GLU A 90 37.78 7.95 -10.43
CA GLU A 90 38.97 8.71 -10.78
C GLU A 90 40.05 8.46 -9.73
#